data_AF-A0A4Q8XNU3-F1
#
_entry.id   AF-A0A4Q8XNU3-F1
#
_cell.length_a   1.000
_cell.length_b   1.000
_cell.length_c   1.000
_cell.angle_alpha   90.00
_cell.angle_beta   90.00
_cell.angle_gamma   90.00
#
_symmetry.space_group_name_H-M   'P 1'
#
loop_
_entity.id
_entity.type
_entity.pdbx_description
1 polymer ?
#
loop_
_entity_poly.entity_id
_entity_poly.type
_entity_poly.pdbx_seq_one_letter_code
_entity_poly.pdbx_strand_id
1 'polypeptide(L)'
;MKYSGIALKIAVVCTLYISVSRPIGAEESTRTEDSWTALPDDQSEDTSRGAAFAEHEVAAYDAAAPASSAEPLAIPSQFTFPDDARYDRIEKHDRMNTIFGIDVSHYTDSRLNLDDLKVKNVRFVYIKATQGTSSKDAKFGQFWDGMGKLDPAVKVPRGAYHFLSSTSPGKPQADAFVDYITLHGGIKTGDLPPVVDLEWDVTKKNPDQWIGHSADEIVAETLACLKEIETRTHRRPILYTAKSWWSDKTIPLSRVAAFKDYPIWIADYNPKRKLKEAPNVLPNTTTAIWQFSDAALIKGQVASYDTSVFYGTSDDFEKTFGLQ
;
A
#
# COMPACT_ATOMS: atom_id res chain seq x y z
N MET A 1 2.38 59.03 -65.62
CA MET A 1 2.84 57.71 -65.14
C MET A 1 2.02 57.33 -63.92
N LYS A 2 1.30 56.20 -63.98
CA LYS A 2 0.42 55.67 -62.93
C LYS A 2 1.11 54.45 -62.27
N TYR A 3 1.18 54.41 -60.94
CA TYR A 3 1.36 53.21 -60.10
C TYR A 3 0.79 53.60 -58.71
N SER A 4 -0.45 53.25 -58.33
CA SER A 4 -0.95 51.96 -57.83
C SER A 4 -0.21 51.46 -56.57
N GLY A 5 -0.63 51.94 -55.40
CA GLY A 5 -0.26 51.38 -54.10
C GLY A 5 -1.15 50.18 -53.75
N ILE A 6 -0.52 49.03 -53.52
CA ILE A 6 -1.15 47.77 -53.13
C ILE A 6 -1.34 47.78 -51.61
N ALA A 7 -2.59 47.72 -51.15
CA ALA A 7 -2.93 47.48 -49.74
C ALA A 7 -2.96 45.97 -49.46
N LEU A 8 -2.07 45.51 -48.58
CA LEU A 8 -2.02 44.13 -48.10
C LEU A 8 -3.12 43.93 -47.04
N LYS A 9 -4.18 43.19 -47.38
CA LYS A 9 -5.20 42.74 -46.40
C LYS A 9 -4.70 41.49 -45.70
N ILE A 10 -4.36 41.61 -44.42
CA ILE A 10 -4.14 40.47 -43.52
C ILE A 10 -5.51 39.98 -43.07
N ALA A 11 -5.91 38.77 -43.49
CA ALA A 11 -7.09 38.09 -42.99
C ALA A 11 -6.74 37.39 -41.67
N VAL A 12 -7.30 37.87 -40.56
CA VAL A 12 -7.27 37.16 -39.28
C VAL A 12 -8.39 36.11 -39.30
N VAL A 13 -8.00 34.84 -39.38
CA VAL A 13 -8.92 33.71 -39.19
C VAL A 13 -9.16 33.58 -37.69
N CYS A 14 -10.30 34.07 -37.21
CA CYS A 14 -10.79 33.76 -35.86
C CYS A 14 -11.32 32.33 -35.85
N THR A 15 -10.52 31.39 -35.38
CA THR A 15 -11.00 30.05 -35.01
C THR A 15 -11.84 30.18 -33.74
N LEU A 16 -13.15 30.03 -33.89
CA LEU A 16 -14.09 29.94 -32.77
C LEU A 16 -13.78 28.63 -32.01
N TYR A 17 -13.12 28.72 -30.86
CA TYR A 17 -13.09 27.62 -29.90
C TYR A 17 -14.45 27.53 -29.23
N ILE A 18 -15.29 26.61 -29.69
CA ILE A 18 -16.46 26.17 -28.93
C ILE A 18 -15.91 25.38 -27.74
N SER A 19 -15.84 26.03 -26.58
CA SER A 19 -15.69 25.37 -25.29
C SER A 19 -16.92 24.50 -25.07
N VAL A 20 -16.82 23.21 -25.38
CA VAL A 20 -17.76 22.22 -24.83
C VAL A 20 -17.37 22.06 -23.37
N SER A 21 -18.01 22.88 -22.53
CA SER A 21 -17.94 22.74 -21.07
C SER A 21 -18.59 21.40 -20.73
N ARG A 22 -17.79 20.37 -20.46
CA ARG A 22 -18.26 19.13 -19.84
C ARG A 22 -18.90 19.51 -18.50
N PRO A 23 -20.09 18.99 -18.15
CA PRO A 23 -20.61 19.23 -16.82
C PRO A 23 -19.66 18.56 -15.82
N ILE A 24 -19.11 19.37 -14.92
CA ILE A 24 -18.46 18.88 -13.70
C ILE A 24 -19.60 18.33 -12.84
N GLY A 25 -19.63 17.01 -12.76
CA GLY A 25 -20.54 16.25 -11.92
C GLY A 25 -19.95 14.86 -11.83
N ALA A 26 -18.88 14.71 -11.06
CA ALA A 26 -18.72 13.44 -10.36
C ALA A 26 -19.98 13.32 -9.50
N GLU A 27 -20.81 12.30 -9.74
CA GLU A 27 -21.86 11.98 -8.77
C GLU A 27 -21.13 11.80 -7.43
N GLU A 28 -21.35 12.72 -6.50
CA GLU A 28 -20.93 12.51 -5.11
C GLU A 28 -21.54 11.18 -4.70
N SER A 29 -20.67 10.26 -4.29
CA SER A 29 -21.09 8.95 -3.79
C SER A 29 -22.16 9.19 -2.72
N THR A 30 -23.36 8.65 -2.93
CA THR A 30 -24.47 8.75 -1.97
C THR A 30 -24.26 7.87 -0.73
N ARG A 31 -23.11 7.19 -0.67
CA ARG A 31 -22.74 6.27 0.40
C ARG A 31 -22.37 7.04 1.66
N THR A 32 -23.14 6.83 2.71
CA THR A 32 -22.80 7.25 4.08
C THR A 32 -21.99 6.16 4.78
N GLU A 33 -21.42 6.49 5.95
CA GLU A 33 -20.70 5.54 6.81
C GLU A 33 -21.52 4.25 7.07
N ASP A 34 -22.84 4.38 7.26
CA ASP A 34 -23.75 3.26 7.55
C ASP A 34 -24.09 2.39 6.32
N SER A 35 -23.76 2.85 5.11
CA SER A 35 -23.96 2.09 3.87
C SER A 35 -22.86 1.04 3.60
N TRP A 36 -21.90 0.91 4.51
CA TRP A 36 -20.76 0.01 4.43
C TRP A 36 -20.89 -1.12 5.44
N THR A 37 -20.49 -2.32 5.04
CA THR A 37 -20.40 -3.46 5.96
C THR A 37 -19.06 -3.41 6.67
N ALA A 38 -19.06 -3.30 8.00
CA ALA A 38 -17.81 -3.40 8.74
C ALA A 38 -17.22 -4.82 8.59
N LEU A 39 -15.93 -4.91 8.29
CA LEU A 39 -15.20 -6.17 8.38
C LEU A 39 -15.30 -6.71 9.81
N PRO A 40 -15.44 -8.04 9.97
CA PRO A 40 -15.55 -8.64 11.28
C PRO A 40 -14.25 -8.46 12.06
N ASP A 41 -14.35 -8.05 13.34
CA ASP A 41 -13.23 -8.03 14.28
C ASP A 41 -12.97 -9.41 14.91
N ASP A 42 -13.37 -10.49 14.21
CA ASP A 42 -12.91 -11.82 14.53
C ASP A 42 -11.58 -12.01 13.81
N GLN A 43 -10.50 -12.31 14.54
CA GLN A 43 -9.13 -12.50 14.02
C GLN A 43 -9.01 -13.66 13.01
N SER A 44 -10.13 -14.12 12.44
CA SER A 44 -10.24 -15.27 11.58
C SER A 44 -9.56 -15.05 10.24
N GLU A 45 -9.67 -13.86 9.63
CA GLU A 45 -8.94 -13.57 8.39
C GLU A 45 -7.45 -13.32 8.69
N ASP A 46 -7.10 -12.65 9.80
CA ASP A 46 -5.70 -12.37 10.15
C ASP A 46 -4.91 -13.65 10.48
N THR A 47 -5.50 -14.55 11.27
CA THR A 47 -4.91 -15.86 11.58
C THR A 47 -4.71 -16.69 10.31
N SER A 48 -5.66 -16.59 9.38
CA SER A 48 -5.59 -17.25 8.08
C SER A 48 -4.48 -16.65 7.19
N ARG A 49 -4.30 -15.32 7.20
CA ARG A 49 -3.19 -14.64 6.49
C ARG A 49 -1.84 -15.05 7.08
N GLY A 50 -1.69 -14.95 8.40
CA GLY A 50 -0.48 -15.40 9.08
C GLY A 50 -0.13 -16.86 8.78
N ALA A 51 -1.15 -17.74 8.70
CA ALA A 51 -0.96 -19.12 8.29
C ALA A 51 -0.52 -19.27 6.81
N ALA A 52 -1.09 -18.49 5.88
CA ALA A 52 -0.70 -18.53 4.47
C ALA A 52 0.74 -18.04 4.25
N PHE A 53 1.14 -16.95 4.92
CA PHE A 53 2.53 -16.49 4.94
C PHE A 53 3.45 -17.52 5.60
N ALA A 54 3.02 -18.13 6.70
CA ALA A 54 3.74 -19.21 7.37
C ALA A 54 3.91 -20.44 6.47
N GLU A 55 2.92 -20.80 5.65
CA GLU A 55 3.00 -21.94 4.75
C GLU A 55 3.87 -21.67 3.52
N HIS A 56 3.74 -20.48 2.92
CA HIS A 56 4.26 -20.20 1.58
C HIS A 56 5.54 -19.37 1.53
N GLU A 57 5.75 -18.42 2.45
CA GLU A 57 7.03 -17.68 2.55
C GLU A 57 8.03 -18.35 3.48
N VAL A 58 7.49 -19.13 4.41
CA VAL A 58 8.16 -19.56 5.62
C VAL A 58 8.15 -21.09 5.65
N ALA A 59 8.92 -21.73 4.77
CA ALA A 59 9.20 -23.15 4.94
C ALA A 59 9.92 -23.51 6.28
N ALA A 60 10.14 -22.56 7.20
CA ALA A 60 10.08 -22.75 8.66
C ALA A 60 10.39 -21.44 9.43
N TYR A 61 9.39 -20.86 10.08
CA TYR A 61 9.52 -20.27 11.41
C TYR A 61 8.71 -21.21 12.27
N ASP A 62 9.32 -22.35 12.49
CA ASP A 62 8.93 -23.22 13.57
C ASP A 62 9.62 -22.64 14.82
N ALA A 63 8.85 -22.23 15.82
CA ALA A 63 9.41 -21.78 17.10
C ALA A 63 10.20 -22.89 17.82
N ALA A 64 10.04 -24.15 17.38
CA ALA A 64 10.84 -25.32 17.76
C ALA A 64 11.89 -25.74 16.72
N ALA A 65 12.01 -25.06 15.56
CA ALA A 65 13.12 -25.30 14.67
C ALA A 65 14.41 -24.88 15.39
N PRO A 66 15.47 -25.71 15.37
CA PRO A 66 16.75 -25.30 15.92
C PRO A 66 17.16 -24.00 15.24
N ALA A 67 17.59 -23.01 16.02
CA ALA A 67 18.16 -21.77 15.53
C ALA A 67 19.28 -22.11 14.53
N SER A 68 18.96 -22.09 13.25
CA SER A 68 19.85 -22.40 12.15
C SER A 68 19.96 -21.10 11.38
N SER A 69 20.98 -20.27 11.57
CA SER A 69 22.36 -20.48 12.01
C SER A 69 22.75 -19.47 13.10
N ALA A 70 23.92 -19.66 13.73
CA ALA A 70 24.58 -18.68 14.59
C ALA A 70 24.93 -17.34 13.89
N GLU A 71 24.37 -17.08 12.70
CA GLU A 71 24.63 -15.89 11.91
C GLU A 71 23.66 -14.79 12.34
N PRO A 72 24.17 -13.59 12.64
CA PRO A 72 23.33 -12.49 13.09
C PRO A 72 22.54 -11.94 11.88
N LEU A 73 21.24 -11.64 12.07
CA LEU A 73 20.40 -11.03 11.03
C LEU A 73 20.64 -9.52 10.96
N ALA A 74 20.94 -8.94 9.80
CA ALA A 74 21.03 -7.47 9.68
C ALA A 74 19.74 -6.77 10.16
N ILE A 75 18.56 -7.31 9.83
CA ILE A 75 17.31 -6.98 10.52
C ILE A 75 17.03 -8.03 11.61
N PRO A 76 17.00 -7.65 12.90
CA PRO A 76 16.78 -8.61 13.98
C PRO A 76 15.42 -9.32 13.88
N SER A 77 15.35 -10.55 14.39
CA SER A 77 14.12 -11.36 14.38
C SER A 77 12.97 -10.66 15.12
N GLN A 78 13.27 -10.11 16.30
CA GLN A 78 12.40 -9.20 17.02
C GLN A 78 12.87 -7.77 16.80
N PHE A 79 12.36 -7.13 15.74
CA PHE A 79 12.55 -5.72 15.49
C PHE A 79 11.73 -4.88 16.47
N THR A 80 12.36 -3.87 17.06
CA THR A 80 11.76 -3.02 18.11
C THR A 80 12.05 -1.55 17.87
N PHE A 81 11.00 -0.77 17.63
CA PHE A 81 11.04 0.68 17.55
C PHE A 81 11.23 1.34 18.94
N PRO A 82 12.00 2.45 19.05
CA PRO A 82 12.76 3.10 17.99
C PRO A 82 14.15 2.51 17.75
N ASP A 83 14.65 1.68 18.67
CA ASP A 83 16.06 1.31 18.74
C ASP A 83 16.57 0.68 17.44
N ASP A 84 15.91 -0.38 16.96
CA ASP A 84 16.36 -1.13 15.78
C ASP A 84 16.15 -0.34 14.47
N ALA A 85 15.27 0.67 14.50
CA ALA A 85 15.05 1.58 13.39
C ALA A 85 16.07 2.72 13.34
N ARG A 86 16.77 3.01 14.46
CA ARG A 86 17.82 4.03 14.55
C ARG A 86 19.22 3.44 14.46
N TYR A 87 19.41 2.24 15.01
CA TYR A 87 20.71 1.61 15.15
C TYR A 87 20.60 0.15 14.73
N ASP A 88 21.43 -0.24 13.78
CA ASP A 88 21.65 -1.64 13.46
C ASP A 88 22.48 -2.25 14.60
N ARG A 89 21.81 -2.92 15.54
CA ARG A 89 22.48 -3.55 16.68
C ARG A 89 23.32 -4.77 16.32
N ILE A 90 23.18 -5.27 15.09
CA ILE A 90 23.80 -6.49 14.60
C ILE A 90 25.11 -6.13 13.92
N GLU A 91 25.08 -5.20 12.98
CA GLU A 91 26.24 -4.63 12.29
C GLU A 91 26.91 -3.48 13.07
N LYS A 92 26.28 -3.03 14.16
CA LYS A 92 26.78 -2.05 15.13
C LYS A 92 27.02 -0.65 14.57
N HIS A 93 26.10 -0.13 13.76
CA HIS A 93 26.16 1.23 13.24
C HIS A 93 24.77 1.91 13.22
N ASP A 94 24.75 3.24 13.12
CA ASP A 94 23.49 3.97 12.92
C ASP A 94 22.87 3.58 11.57
N ARG A 95 21.55 3.41 11.54
CA ARG A 95 20.82 3.19 10.30
C ARG A 95 20.69 4.52 9.57
N MET A 96 21.30 4.57 8.39
CA MET A 96 21.23 5.69 7.46
C MET A 96 20.45 5.27 6.22
N ASN A 97 19.81 6.23 5.54
CA ASN A 97 19.08 5.99 4.29
C ASN A 97 18.06 4.84 4.37
N THR A 98 17.38 4.73 5.51
CA THR A 98 16.27 3.80 5.70
C THR A 98 15.13 4.53 6.39
N ILE A 99 13.92 4.26 5.94
CA ILE A 99 12.70 4.84 6.47
C ILE A 99 11.77 3.70 6.82
N PHE A 100 11.53 3.54 8.11
CA PHE A 100 10.68 2.47 8.63
C PHE A 100 9.26 2.98 8.86
N GLY A 101 8.27 2.18 8.52
CA GLY A 101 6.87 2.47 8.75
C GLY A 101 6.11 1.24 9.18
N ILE A 102 4.84 1.44 9.49
CA ILE A 102 3.93 0.36 9.86
C ILE A 102 2.70 0.39 8.96
N ASP A 103 1.90 -0.66 9.03
CA ASP A 103 0.55 -0.66 8.50
C ASP A 103 -0.44 -1.19 9.54
N VAL A 104 -1.66 -0.64 9.48
CA VAL A 104 -2.68 -0.83 10.52
C VAL A 104 -4.05 -1.12 9.91
N SER A 105 -4.88 -1.82 10.67
CA SER A 105 -6.24 -2.21 10.30
C SER A 105 -7.15 -2.28 11.53
N HIS A 106 -8.36 -2.79 11.36
CA HIS A 106 -9.27 -3.11 12.45
C HIS A 106 -8.68 -4.12 13.46
N TYR A 107 -7.66 -4.90 13.09
CA TYR A 107 -6.97 -5.78 14.04
C TYR A 107 -5.99 -5.03 14.96
N THR A 108 -5.54 -3.84 14.55
CA THR A 108 -4.62 -3.03 15.35
C THR A 108 -5.30 -2.48 16.60
N ASP A 109 -4.62 -2.53 17.74
CA ASP A 109 -5.11 -1.96 18.98
C ASP A 109 -5.38 -0.45 18.82
N SER A 110 -6.61 -0.02 19.14
CA SER A 110 -7.03 1.38 19.01
C SER A 110 -6.32 2.32 19.99
N ARG A 111 -5.57 1.78 20.96
CA ARG A 111 -4.74 2.52 21.92
C ARG A 111 -3.34 2.86 21.38
N LEU A 112 -3.01 2.50 20.13
CA LEU A 112 -1.78 2.94 19.48
C LEU A 112 -1.65 4.48 19.61
N ASN A 113 -0.57 4.93 20.26
CA ASN A 113 -0.34 6.35 20.45
C ASN A 113 0.21 6.97 19.15
N LEU A 114 -0.66 7.67 18.41
CA LEU A 114 -0.31 8.28 17.12
C LEU A 114 0.66 9.47 17.26
N ASP A 115 0.58 10.23 18.36
CA ASP A 115 1.48 11.36 18.63
C ASP A 115 2.94 10.91 18.84
N ASP A 116 3.13 9.67 19.29
CA ASP A 116 4.46 9.13 19.58
C ASP A 116 5.16 8.52 18.36
N LEU A 117 4.45 8.26 17.25
CA LEU A 117 5.00 7.50 16.12
C LEU A 117 6.34 8.05 15.62
N LYS A 118 6.41 9.37 15.39
CA LYS A 118 7.64 10.02 14.93
C LYS A 118 8.77 9.93 15.95
N VAL A 119 8.51 10.16 17.24
CA VAL A 119 9.58 10.00 18.25
C VAL A 119 9.98 8.53 18.40
N LYS A 120 9.07 7.59 18.16
CA LYS A 120 9.34 6.13 18.11
C LYS A 120 9.99 5.67 16.81
N ASN A 121 10.40 6.58 15.94
CA ASN A 121 11.07 6.25 14.68
C ASN A 121 10.21 5.52 13.64
N VAL A 122 8.88 5.52 13.83
CA VAL A 122 7.93 5.22 12.76
C VAL A 122 7.83 6.46 11.88
N ARG A 123 7.96 6.31 10.57
CA ARG A 123 8.12 7.43 9.62
C ARG A 123 7.06 7.45 8.53
N PHE A 124 6.24 6.42 8.42
CA PHE A 124 5.03 6.41 7.61
C PHE A 124 4.04 5.38 8.15
N VAL A 125 2.76 5.52 7.80
CA VAL A 125 1.70 4.57 8.18
C VAL A 125 0.79 4.30 6.99
N TYR A 126 0.54 3.03 6.66
CA TYR A 126 -0.54 2.63 5.77
C TYR A 126 -1.75 2.12 6.58
N ILE A 127 -2.98 2.44 6.15
CA ILE A 127 -4.21 2.17 6.90
C ILE A 127 -5.18 1.41 5.99
N LYS A 128 -5.67 0.25 6.42
CA LYS A 128 -6.70 -0.50 5.68
C LYS A 128 -7.95 0.35 5.57
N ALA A 129 -8.47 0.53 4.36
CA ALA A 129 -9.69 1.30 4.14
C ALA A 129 -10.88 0.39 3.80
N THR A 130 -10.73 -0.44 2.78
CA THR A 130 -11.84 -1.25 2.24
C THR A 130 -11.36 -2.63 1.76
N GLN A 131 -12.33 -3.52 1.59
CA GLN A 131 -12.14 -4.86 1.01
C GLN A 131 -13.35 -5.18 0.14
N GLY A 132 -13.13 -5.62 -1.10
CA GLY A 132 -14.24 -5.79 -2.03
C GLY A 132 -14.99 -4.48 -2.33
N THR A 133 -16.26 -4.59 -2.70
CA THR A 133 -17.08 -3.43 -3.14
C THR A 133 -17.90 -2.80 -2.01
N SER A 134 -18.06 -3.48 -0.88
CA SER A 134 -19.00 -3.07 0.18
C SER A 134 -18.44 -3.10 1.59
N SER A 135 -17.29 -3.73 1.82
CA SER A 135 -16.72 -3.84 3.16
C SER A 135 -15.76 -2.69 3.47
N LYS A 136 -15.85 -2.18 4.69
CA LYS A 136 -14.95 -1.15 5.24
C LYS A 136 -14.16 -1.71 6.41
N ASP A 137 -12.98 -1.14 6.62
CA ASP A 137 -12.27 -1.29 7.88
C ASP A 137 -12.89 -0.39 8.96
N ALA A 138 -13.33 -0.99 10.06
CA ALA A 138 -14.05 -0.29 11.12
C ALA A 138 -13.20 0.73 11.89
N LYS A 139 -11.86 0.64 11.80
CA LYS A 139 -10.92 1.58 12.45
C LYS A 139 -10.31 2.57 11.48
N PHE A 140 -10.61 2.49 10.17
CA PHE A 140 -10.08 3.41 9.16
C PHE A 140 -10.30 4.88 9.55
N GLY A 141 -11.55 5.29 9.80
CA GLY A 141 -11.86 6.67 10.14
C GLY A 141 -11.11 7.16 11.39
N GLN A 142 -10.99 6.31 12.41
CA GLN A 142 -10.23 6.63 13.63
C GLN A 142 -8.74 6.89 13.32
N PHE A 143 -8.06 5.96 12.65
CA PHE A 143 -6.64 6.10 12.35
C PHE A 143 -6.38 7.19 11.30
N TRP A 144 -7.19 7.24 10.24
CA TRP A 144 -7.07 8.22 9.18
C TRP A 144 -7.21 9.62 9.77
N ASP A 145 -8.36 9.94 10.38
CA ASP A 145 -8.61 11.29 10.90
C ASP A 145 -7.67 11.66 12.06
N GLY A 146 -7.32 10.68 12.91
CA GLY A 146 -6.35 10.87 13.99
C GLY A 146 -5.00 11.32 13.45
N MET A 147 -4.43 10.57 12.50
CA MET A 147 -3.18 10.93 11.81
C MET A 147 -3.27 12.25 11.05
N GLY A 148 -4.43 12.53 10.46
CA GLY A 148 -4.69 13.75 9.71
C GLY A 148 -4.69 15.02 10.56
N LYS A 149 -4.95 14.91 11.86
CA LYS A 149 -5.06 16.03 12.82
C LYS A 149 -3.80 16.24 13.68
N LEU A 150 -2.79 15.37 13.57
CA LEU A 150 -1.54 15.50 14.32
C LEU A 150 -0.83 16.82 14.01
N ASP A 151 -0.13 17.36 15.01
CA ASP A 151 0.71 18.54 14.85
C ASP A 151 1.79 18.29 13.78
N PRO A 152 2.05 19.23 12.85
CA PRO A 152 3.05 19.07 11.80
C PRO A 152 4.44 18.66 12.30
N ALA A 153 4.83 19.04 13.53
CA ALA A 153 6.09 18.67 14.14
C ALA A 153 6.20 17.17 14.44
N VAL A 154 5.08 16.49 14.71
CA VAL A 154 5.03 15.04 15.03
C VAL A 154 4.36 14.19 13.94
N LYS A 155 3.75 14.82 12.95
CA LYS A 155 3.09 14.14 11.82
C LYS A 155 4.08 13.30 11.00
N VAL A 156 3.60 12.16 10.54
CA VAL A 156 4.24 11.32 9.52
C VAL A 156 3.25 11.09 8.36
N PRO A 157 3.74 10.87 7.12
CA PRO A 157 2.88 10.54 5.99
C PRO A 157 1.99 9.32 6.28
N ARG A 158 0.70 9.44 5.93
CA ARG A 158 -0.27 8.35 5.99
C ARG A 158 -0.70 7.95 4.58
N GLY A 159 -1.01 6.68 4.37
CA GLY A 159 -1.56 6.15 3.13
C GLY A 159 -2.73 5.20 3.41
N ALA A 160 -3.57 4.98 2.42
CA ALA A 160 -4.69 4.05 2.52
C ALA A 160 -4.43 2.84 1.62
N TYR A 161 -4.86 1.65 2.04
CA TYR A 161 -4.82 0.45 1.21
C TYR A 161 -6.18 -0.23 1.07
N HIS A 162 -6.36 -0.88 -0.07
CA HIS A 162 -7.53 -1.65 -0.44
C HIS A 162 -7.16 -3.12 -0.62
N PHE A 163 -7.82 -4.02 0.11
CA PHE A 163 -7.68 -5.46 -0.11
C PHE A 163 -8.53 -5.89 -1.32
N LEU A 164 -7.87 -6.35 -2.38
CA LEU A 164 -8.55 -6.79 -3.59
C LEU A 164 -9.15 -8.18 -3.39
N SER A 165 -10.49 -8.28 -3.45
CA SER A 165 -11.18 -9.55 -3.39
C SER A 165 -11.42 -10.15 -4.78
N SER A 166 -11.31 -11.47 -4.87
CA SER A 166 -11.66 -12.31 -6.02
C SER A 166 -13.14 -12.28 -6.39
N THR A 167 -14.01 -11.87 -5.47
CA THR A 167 -15.46 -12.00 -5.59
C THR A 167 -16.15 -10.85 -6.33
N SER A 168 -15.40 -9.85 -6.81
CA SER A 168 -15.94 -8.67 -7.47
C SER A 168 -14.98 -8.11 -8.53
N PRO A 169 -15.48 -7.44 -9.58
CA PRO A 169 -14.60 -6.80 -10.56
C PRO A 169 -13.78 -5.66 -9.96
N GLY A 170 -12.57 -5.43 -10.46
CA GLY A 170 -11.58 -4.51 -9.89
C GLY A 170 -11.96 -3.04 -10.01
N LYS A 171 -12.62 -2.61 -11.08
CA LYS A 171 -13.05 -1.20 -11.21
C LYS A 171 -14.09 -0.81 -10.14
N PRO A 172 -15.19 -1.54 -9.92
CA PRO A 172 -16.11 -1.30 -8.79
C PRO A 172 -15.43 -1.29 -7.41
N GLN A 173 -14.41 -2.12 -7.22
CA GLN A 173 -13.63 -2.15 -5.99
C GLN A 173 -12.81 -0.87 -5.78
N ALA A 174 -12.12 -0.40 -6.84
CA ALA A 174 -11.46 0.89 -6.84
C ALA A 174 -12.43 2.05 -6.59
N ASP A 175 -13.63 1.99 -7.18
CA ASP A 175 -14.64 3.00 -6.97
C ASP A 175 -15.05 3.07 -5.48
N ALA A 176 -15.32 1.92 -4.88
CA ALA A 176 -15.64 1.80 -3.47
C ALA A 176 -14.50 2.33 -2.58
N PHE A 177 -13.25 1.94 -2.86
CA PHE A 177 -12.09 2.41 -2.11
C PHE A 177 -11.94 3.94 -2.14
N VAL A 178 -12.01 4.55 -3.32
CA VAL A 178 -11.86 6.01 -3.43
C VAL A 178 -13.05 6.75 -2.80
N ASP A 179 -14.26 6.23 -2.94
CA ASP A 179 -15.45 6.79 -2.29
C ASP A 179 -15.29 6.81 -0.77
N TYR A 180 -14.82 5.72 -0.17
CA TYR A 180 -14.67 5.62 1.27
C TYR A 180 -13.56 6.54 1.81
N ILE A 181 -12.40 6.63 1.12
CA ILE A 181 -11.38 7.61 1.52
C ILE A 181 -11.92 9.05 1.40
N THR A 182 -12.69 9.34 0.35
CA THR A 182 -13.29 10.66 0.11
C THR A 182 -14.26 11.04 1.24
N LEU A 183 -15.06 10.08 1.73
CA LEU A 183 -15.93 10.26 2.90
C LEU A 183 -15.14 10.72 4.13
N HIS A 184 -13.89 10.29 4.28
CA HIS A 184 -12.96 10.71 5.35
C HIS A 184 -12.01 11.85 4.94
N GLY A 185 -12.46 12.72 4.03
CA GLY A 185 -11.75 13.93 3.66
C GLY A 185 -10.65 13.74 2.61
N GLY A 186 -10.61 12.60 1.94
CA GLY A 186 -9.79 12.34 0.77
C GLY A 186 -8.29 12.22 1.05
N ILE A 187 -7.54 12.03 -0.03
CA ILE A 187 -6.07 12.04 -0.05
C ILE A 187 -5.61 13.49 -0.14
N LYS A 188 -4.72 13.89 0.76
CA LYS A 188 -4.19 15.27 0.85
C LYS A 188 -2.74 15.34 0.40
N THR A 189 -2.24 16.56 0.18
CA THR A 189 -0.80 16.80 0.02
C THR A 189 -0.04 16.27 1.24
N GLY A 190 1.04 15.53 0.98
CA GLY A 190 1.81 14.83 2.02
C GLY A 190 1.24 13.47 2.45
N ASP A 191 0.06 13.06 1.96
CA ASP A 191 -0.41 11.67 2.08
C ASP A 191 0.26 10.80 1.00
N LEU A 192 0.56 9.55 1.35
CA LEU A 192 1.18 8.56 0.49
C LEU A 192 0.21 8.11 -0.63
N PRO A 193 0.72 7.60 -1.76
CA PRO A 193 -0.12 7.04 -2.79
C PRO A 193 -0.96 5.87 -2.27
N PRO A 194 -2.16 5.65 -2.83
CA PRO A 194 -3.00 4.51 -2.46
C PRO A 194 -2.32 3.18 -2.78
N VAL A 195 -2.70 2.12 -2.06
CA VAL A 195 -2.20 0.76 -2.29
C VAL A 195 -3.35 -0.15 -2.68
N VAL A 196 -3.12 -1.02 -3.68
CA VAL A 196 -3.92 -2.22 -3.92
C VAL A 196 -3.16 -3.40 -3.34
N ASP A 197 -3.78 -4.11 -2.41
CA ASP A 197 -3.27 -5.32 -1.78
C ASP A 197 -3.80 -6.54 -2.54
N LEU A 198 -2.89 -7.25 -3.20
CA LEU A 198 -3.15 -8.49 -3.95
C LEU A 198 -2.34 -9.65 -3.33
N GLU A 199 -3.06 -10.49 -2.61
CA GLU A 199 -2.52 -11.69 -1.95
C GLU A 199 -3.61 -12.77 -1.83
N TRP A 200 -3.37 -13.81 -1.02
CA TRP A 200 -4.34 -14.87 -0.75
C TRP A 200 -5.66 -14.28 -0.24
N ASP A 201 -6.76 -14.48 -0.97
CA ASP A 201 -8.11 -14.08 -0.55
C ASP A 201 -8.70 -15.21 0.31
N VAL A 202 -8.29 -15.25 1.59
CA VAL A 202 -8.59 -16.37 2.48
C VAL A 202 -9.95 -16.22 3.16
N THR A 203 -10.71 -17.30 3.22
CA THR A 203 -11.93 -17.39 4.03
C THR A 203 -11.91 -18.67 4.88
N LYS A 204 -12.82 -18.77 5.85
CA LYS A 204 -13.00 -20.00 6.66
C LYS A 204 -13.20 -21.28 5.83
N LYS A 205 -13.60 -21.18 4.56
CA LYS A 205 -13.91 -22.32 3.68
C LYS A 205 -12.94 -22.49 2.51
N ASN A 206 -12.15 -21.47 2.19
CA ASN A 206 -11.28 -21.47 1.04
C ASN A 206 -9.92 -20.86 1.42
N PRO A 207 -8.80 -21.60 1.30
CA PRO A 207 -7.48 -21.09 1.60
C PRO A 207 -7.01 -20.00 0.63
N ASP A 208 -7.60 -19.89 -0.57
CA ASP A 208 -7.37 -18.77 -1.49
C ASP A 208 -8.48 -18.76 -2.56
N GLN A 209 -9.35 -17.75 -2.50
CA GLN A 209 -10.44 -17.60 -3.46
C GLN A 209 -9.99 -17.25 -4.88
N TRP A 210 -8.73 -16.84 -5.09
CA TRP A 210 -8.18 -16.67 -6.43
C TRP A 210 -7.96 -17.99 -7.16
N ILE A 211 -7.82 -19.11 -6.44
CA ILE A 211 -7.63 -20.43 -7.06
C ILE A 211 -8.87 -20.80 -7.86
N GLY A 212 -8.68 -20.99 -9.16
CA GLY A 212 -9.74 -21.31 -10.12
C GLY A 212 -10.05 -20.17 -11.09
N HIS A 213 -9.62 -18.95 -10.78
CA HIS A 213 -9.58 -17.85 -11.74
C HIS A 213 -8.40 -18.02 -12.70
N SER A 214 -8.55 -17.55 -13.94
CA SER A 214 -7.42 -17.58 -14.87
C SER A 214 -6.41 -16.46 -14.55
N ALA A 215 -5.12 -16.70 -14.82
CA ALA A 215 -4.10 -15.67 -14.63
C ALA A 215 -4.43 -14.34 -15.35
N ASP A 216 -5.03 -14.42 -16.55
CA ASP A 216 -5.42 -13.23 -17.31
C ASP A 216 -6.57 -12.46 -16.67
N GLU A 217 -7.51 -13.17 -16.04
CA GLU A 217 -8.60 -12.55 -15.29
C GLU A 217 -8.07 -11.81 -14.07
N ILE A 218 -7.22 -12.47 -13.25
CA ILE A 218 -6.64 -11.84 -12.06
C ILE A 218 -5.81 -10.60 -12.45
N VAL A 219 -5.00 -10.70 -13.51
CA VAL A 219 -4.24 -9.57 -14.05
C VAL A 219 -5.16 -8.45 -14.54
N ALA A 220 -6.22 -8.77 -15.28
CA ALA A 220 -7.16 -7.79 -15.81
C ALA A 220 -7.88 -7.04 -14.69
N GLU A 221 -8.40 -7.75 -13.68
CA GLU A 221 -9.11 -7.13 -12.56
C GLU A 221 -8.18 -6.30 -11.67
N THR A 222 -6.96 -6.78 -11.40
CA THR A 222 -5.96 -6.01 -10.65
C THR A 222 -5.60 -4.72 -11.39
N LEU A 223 -5.35 -4.79 -12.69
CA LEU A 223 -5.05 -3.60 -13.50
C LEU A 223 -6.25 -2.66 -13.62
N ALA A 224 -7.47 -3.17 -13.68
CA ALA A 224 -8.67 -2.35 -13.68
C ALA A 224 -8.79 -1.55 -12.37
N CYS A 225 -8.51 -2.19 -11.23
CA CYS A 225 -8.47 -1.54 -9.92
C CYS A 225 -7.39 -0.44 -9.86
N LEU A 226 -6.13 -0.80 -10.17
CA LEU A 226 -4.99 0.14 -10.16
C LEU A 226 -5.22 1.35 -11.07
N LYS A 227 -5.69 1.14 -12.31
CA LYS A 227 -5.93 2.23 -13.26
C LYS A 227 -7.06 3.15 -12.84
N GLU A 228 -8.13 2.61 -12.26
CA GLU A 228 -9.24 3.41 -11.78
C GLU A 228 -8.83 4.27 -10.58
N ILE A 229 -8.07 3.71 -9.65
CA ILE A 229 -7.49 4.46 -8.53
C ILE A 229 -6.60 5.59 -9.05
N GLU A 230 -5.70 5.32 -9.99
CA GLU A 230 -4.83 6.34 -10.59
C GLU A 230 -5.65 7.43 -11.28
N THR A 231 -6.71 7.05 -12.00
CA THR A 231 -7.61 7.97 -12.70
C THR A 231 -8.36 8.87 -11.73
N ARG A 232 -8.90 8.31 -10.64
CA ARG A 232 -9.74 9.05 -9.69
C ARG A 232 -8.94 9.87 -8.68
N THR A 233 -7.73 9.45 -8.33
CA THR A 233 -6.90 10.11 -7.31
C THR A 233 -5.80 10.97 -7.90
N HIS A 234 -5.48 10.81 -9.20
CA HIS A 234 -4.30 11.37 -9.85
C HIS A 234 -2.97 11.01 -9.18
N ARG A 235 -2.97 9.96 -8.35
CA ARG A 235 -1.79 9.41 -7.69
C ARG A 235 -1.58 8.00 -8.21
N ARG A 236 -0.36 7.70 -8.64
CA ARG A 236 0.00 6.36 -9.08
C ARG A 236 -0.06 5.39 -7.89
N PRO A 237 -0.95 4.39 -7.87
CA PRO A 237 -1.03 3.48 -6.75
C PRO A 237 0.16 2.53 -6.70
N ILE A 238 0.38 1.95 -5.53
CA ILE A 238 1.36 0.89 -5.27
C ILE A 238 0.62 -0.45 -5.30
N LEU A 239 1.24 -1.48 -5.88
CA LEU A 239 0.76 -2.86 -5.74
C LEU A 239 1.50 -3.52 -4.56
N TYR A 240 0.76 -3.81 -3.49
CA TYR A 240 1.25 -4.68 -2.43
C TYR A 240 1.00 -6.15 -2.80
N THR A 241 1.98 -7.01 -2.54
CA THR A 241 1.85 -8.46 -2.77
C THR A 241 2.97 -9.24 -2.08
N ALA A 242 2.83 -10.57 -2.01
CA ALA A 242 3.85 -11.52 -1.59
C ALA A 242 4.32 -12.34 -2.78
N LYS A 243 5.64 -12.44 -3.05
CA LYS A 243 6.12 -13.17 -4.24
C LYS A 243 5.75 -14.66 -4.21
N SER A 244 5.63 -15.25 -3.04
CA SER A 244 5.24 -16.66 -2.85
C SER A 244 3.77 -16.95 -3.21
N TRP A 245 2.91 -15.93 -3.27
CA TRP A 245 1.54 -16.07 -3.79
C TRP A 245 1.50 -16.28 -5.32
N TRP A 246 2.52 -15.81 -6.04
CA TRP A 246 2.60 -15.91 -7.50
C TRP A 246 2.95 -17.33 -7.93
N SER A 247 2.04 -17.99 -8.65
CA SER A 247 2.18 -19.38 -9.07
C SER A 247 1.37 -19.69 -10.32
N ASP A 248 1.53 -20.92 -10.85
CA ASP A 248 0.69 -21.41 -11.96
C ASP A 248 -0.80 -21.55 -11.59
N LYS A 249 -1.14 -21.53 -10.28
CA LYS A 249 -2.53 -21.56 -9.80
C LYS A 249 -3.17 -20.17 -9.68
N THR A 250 -2.34 -19.12 -9.69
CA THR A 250 -2.74 -17.71 -9.56
C THR A 250 -2.20 -16.95 -10.77
N ILE A 251 -1.17 -16.12 -10.60
CA ILE A 251 -0.46 -15.45 -11.70
C ILE A 251 0.96 -16.02 -11.81
N PRO A 252 1.31 -16.68 -12.94
CA PRO A 252 2.69 -17.10 -13.19
C PRO A 252 3.64 -15.90 -13.26
N LEU A 253 4.88 -16.06 -12.79
CA LEU A 253 5.89 -14.97 -12.81
C LEU A 253 6.17 -14.42 -14.22
N SER A 254 5.88 -15.18 -15.28
CA SER A 254 5.98 -14.72 -16.67
C SER A 254 5.00 -13.60 -17.04
N ARG A 255 3.93 -13.40 -16.25
CA ARG A 255 2.92 -12.34 -16.43
C ARG A 255 3.21 -11.06 -15.64
N VAL A 256 4.22 -11.05 -14.77
CA VAL A 256 4.58 -9.91 -13.89
C VAL A 256 4.81 -8.60 -14.67
N ALA A 257 5.30 -8.69 -15.91
CA ALA A 257 5.54 -7.52 -16.76
C ALA A 257 4.28 -6.66 -17.01
N ALA A 258 3.08 -7.22 -16.79
CA ALA A 258 1.83 -6.46 -16.81
C ALA A 258 1.78 -5.33 -15.77
N PHE A 259 2.54 -5.43 -14.68
CA PHE A 259 2.55 -4.48 -13.56
C PHE A 259 3.79 -3.58 -13.51
N LYS A 260 4.65 -3.62 -14.55
CA LYS A 260 5.94 -2.91 -14.59
C LYS A 260 5.87 -1.40 -14.32
N ASP A 261 4.72 -0.79 -14.59
CA ASP A 261 4.53 0.66 -14.48
C ASP A 261 4.10 1.09 -13.06
N TYR A 262 3.79 0.12 -12.18
CA TYR A 262 3.40 0.36 -10.78
C TYR A 262 4.55 0.00 -9.82
N PRO A 263 4.83 0.83 -8.79
CA PRO A 263 5.74 0.46 -7.72
C PRO A 263 5.19 -0.71 -6.92
N ILE A 264 6.09 -1.57 -6.44
CA ILE A 264 5.75 -2.75 -5.65
C ILE A 264 6.06 -2.52 -4.17
N TRP A 265 5.10 -2.83 -3.31
CA TRP A 265 5.33 -3.06 -1.88
C TRP A 265 5.35 -4.58 -1.66
N ILE A 266 6.55 -5.14 -1.45
CA ILE A 266 6.71 -6.59 -1.36
C ILE A 266 6.65 -7.03 0.10
N ALA A 267 5.84 -8.04 0.41
CA ALA A 267 5.97 -8.80 1.64
C ALA A 267 7.01 -9.92 1.44
N ASP A 268 7.94 -10.03 2.38
CA ASP A 268 8.85 -11.18 2.49
C ASP A 268 9.41 -11.28 3.91
N TYR A 269 8.87 -12.20 4.71
CA TYR A 269 9.22 -12.32 6.13
C TYR A 269 10.39 -13.27 6.38
N ASN A 270 10.96 -13.85 5.32
CA ASN A 270 11.93 -14.92 5.44
C ASN A 270 13.22 -14.44 6.14
N PRO A 271 13.66 -15.10 7.23
CA PRO A 271 14.86 -14.70 7.98
C PRO A 271 16.12 -14.60 7.11
N LYS A 272 16.24 -15.40 6.03
CA LYS A 272 17.40 -15.31 5.12
C LYS A 272 17.46 -14.01 4.33
N ARG A 273 16.33 -13.32 4.17
CA ARG A 273 16.22 -12.02 3.52
C ARG A 273 16.63 -10.92 4.48
N LYS A 274 16.22 -11.05 5.74
CA LYS A 274 16.66 -10.21 6.87
C LYS A 274 18.17 -10.28 7.11
N LEU A 275 18.82 -11.43 6.87
CA LEU A 275 20.29 -11.57 6.94
C LEU A 275 21.00 -10.59 5.99
N LYS A 276 20.43 -10.32 4.81
CA LYS A 276 21.08 -9.58 3.72
C LYS A 276 20.38 -8.28 3.35
N GLU A 277 19.31 -7.94 4.07
CA GLU A 277 18.41 -6.84 3.74
C GLU A 277 17.97 -6.85 2.26
N ALA A 278 17.67 -8.03 1.75
CA ALA A 278 17.41 -8.26 0.33
C ALA A 278 16.15 -9.11 0.16
N PRO A 279 14.96 -8.49 0.02
CA PRO A 279 13.70 -9.21 -0.19
C PRO A 279 13.69 -9.95 -1.53
N ASN A 280 12.84 -10.98 -1.62
CA ASN A 280 12.59 -11.67 -2.86
C ASN A 280 11.60 -10.88 -3.72
N VAL A 281 12.13 -10.05 -4.62
CA VAL A 281 11.32 -9.16 -5.45
C VAL A 281 10.74 -9.85 -6.70
N LEU A 282 9.64 -9.28 -7.21
CA LEU A 282 9.09 -9.66 -8.51
C LEU A 282 10.03 -9.24 -9.65
N PRO A 283 10.27 -10.11 -10.66
CA PRO A 283 11.23 -9.83 -11.72
C PRO A 283 10.81 -8.64 -12.57
N ASN A 284 11.77 -7.79 -12.96
CA ASN A 284 11.55 -6.63 -13.85
C ASN A 284 10.51 -5.63 -13.32
N THR A 285 10.41 -5.48 -12.00
CA THR A 285 9.57 -4.47 -11.33
C THR A 285 10.42 -3.53 -10.49
N THR A 286 9.84 -2.40 -10.08
CA THR A 286 10.47 -1.48 -9.12
C THR A 286 9.87 -1.73 -7.75
N THR A 287 10.63 -2.35 -6.85
CA THR A 287 10.24 -2.48 -5.44
C THR A 287 10.51 -1.16 -4.71
N ALA A 288 9.47 -0.55 -4.17
CA ALA A 288 9.53 0.70 -3.42
C ALA A 288 9.60 0.45 -1.91
N ILE A 289 8.83 -0.50 -1.39
CA ILE A 289 8.72 -0.80 0.04
C ILE A 289 8.87 -2.30 0.25
N TRP A 290 9.51 -2.72 1.34
CA TRP A 290 9.54 -4.11 1.80
C TRP A 290 8.89 -4.23 3.17
N GLN A 291 7.79 -4.99 3.27
CA GLN A 291 7.24 -5.46 4.54
C GLN A 291 8.04 -6.69 4.99
N PHE A 292 8.80 -6.54 6.05
CA PHE A 292 9.74 -7.58 6.48
C PHE A 292 9.25 -8.31 7.74
N SER A 293 8.22 -7.82 8.42
CA SER A 293 7.78 -8.39 9.69
C SER A 293 6.31 -8.07 9.94
N ASP A 294 5.63 -9.02 10.57
CA ASP A 294 4.30 -8.91 11.20
C ASP A 294 4.40 -8.82 12.74
N ALA A 295 5.55 -9.22 13.28
CA ALA A 295 5.77 -9.35 14.72
C ALA A 295 6.56 -8.20 15.37
N ALA A 296 6.77 -7.06 14.69
CA ALA A 296 7.63 -6.00 15.25
C ALA A 296 6.96 -5.29 16.43
N LEU A 297 7.76 -4.78 17.37
CA LEU A 297 7.27 -4.10 18.57
C LEU A 297 7.53 -2.60 18.51
N ILE A 298 6.64 -1.83 19.14
CA ILE A 298 6.88 -0.42 19.43
C ILE A 298 7.03 -0.28 20.94
N LYS A 299 8.18 0.22 21.43
CA LYS A 299 8.42 0.36 22.88
C LYS A 299 7.31 1.15 23.57
N GLY A 300 6.66 0.52 24.55
CA GLY A 300 5.55 1.10 25.31
C GLY A 300 4.17 0.81 24.73
N GLN A 301 4.10 0.08 23.60
CA GLN A 301 2.87 -0.47 23.05
C GLN A 301 2.77 -1.97 23.37
N VAL A 302 1.55 -2.48 23.39
CA VAL A 302 1.25 -3.85 23.84
C VAL A 302 1.11 -4.88 22.72
N ALA A 303 0.90 -4.43 21.49
CA ALA A 303 0.70 -5.27 20.31
C ALA A 303 1.94 -5.30 19.41
N SER A 304 2.01 -6.32 18.54
CA SER A 304 2.91 -6.34 17.39
C SER A 304 2.32 -5.57 16.21
N TYR A 305 3.19 -5.21 15.27
CA TYR A 305 2.84 -4.43 14.10
C TYR A 305 3.52 -4.98 12.85
N ASP A 306 2.75 -5.03 11.76
CA ASP A 306 3.28 -5.11 10.42
C ASP A 306 4.21 -3.93 10.18
N THR A 307 5.43 -4.22 9.75
CA THR A 307 6.53 -3.26 9.65
C THR A 307 7.24 -3.37 8.33
N SER A 308 7.43 -2.20 7.74
CA SER A 308 7.98 -2.02 6.42
C SER A 308 9.18 -1.09 6.43
N VAL A 309 10.05 -1.24 5.42
CA VAL A 309 11.21 -0.38 5.19
C VAL A 309 11.23 0.11 3.75
N PHE A 310 11.54 1.40 3.59
CA PHE A 310 11.99 2.01 2.34
C PHE A 310 13.49 2.27 2.44
N TYR A 311 14.23 1.94 1.38
CA TYR A 311 15.68 2.19 1.27
C TYR A 311 15.93 3.46 0.45
N GLY A 312 16.42 4.50 1.12
CA GLY A 312 16.74 5.79 0.53
C GLY A 312 16.72 6.92 1.57
N THR A 313 17.12 8.11 1.13
CA THR A 313 17.03 9.34 1.93
C THR A 313 15.58 9.80 2.09
N SER A 314 15.34 10.78 2.96
CA SER A 314 14.03 11.46 3.05
C SER A 314 13.61 12.08 1.72
N ASP A 315 14.54 12.69 0.98
CA ASP A 315 14.27 13.27 -0.34
C ASP A 315 13.89 12.18 -1.37
N ASP A 316 14.56 11.02 -1.32
CA ASP A 316 14.22 9.89 -2.19
C ASP A 316 12.81 9.38 -1.91
N PHE A 317 12.41 9.33 -0.64
CA PHE A 317 11.07 8.92 -0.22
C PHE A 317 10.00 9.90 -0.69
N GLU A 318 10.20 11.19 -0.44
CA GLU A 318 9.27 12.24 -0.86
C GLU A 318 9.12 12.29 -2.38
N LYS A 319 10.22 12.12 -3.13
CA LYS A 319 10.20 12.06 -4.59
C LYS A 319 9.54 10.80 -5.13
N THR A 320 9.84 9.64 -4.54
CA THR A 320 9.25 8.35 -4.95
C THR A 320 7.74 8.36 -4.80
N PHE A 321 7.25 8.95 -3.71
CA PHE A 321 5.83 8.95 -3.37
C PHE A 321 5.09 10.24 -3.75
N GLY A 322 5.78 11.25 -4.30
CA GLY A 322 5.17 12.52 -4.72
C GLY A 322 4.56 13.29 -3.55
N LEU A 323 5.33 13.47 -2.47
CA LEU A 323 4.89 14.15 -1.25
C LEU A 323 5.14 15.66 -1.25
N GLN A 324 5.87 16.17 -2.25
CA GLN A 324 6.20 17.58 -2.46
C GLN A 324 5.24 18.25 -3.45
#